data_AF-A0A661C836-F1
#
_entry.id   AF-A0A661C836-F1
#
_cell.length_a   1.000
_cell.length_b   1.000
_cell.length_c   1.000
_cell.angle_alpha   90.00
_cell.angle_beta   90.00
_cell.angle_gamma   90.00
#
_symmetry.space_group_name_H-M   'P 1'
#
loop_
_entity.id
_entity.type
_entity.pdbx_description
1 polymer ?
#
loop_
_entity_poly.entity_id
_entity_poly.type
_entity_poly.pdbx_seq_one_letter_code
_entity_poly.pdbx_strand_id
1 'polypeptide(L)'
;MVASNSHCSLFLCPKQYNFSIKDFSFFLPALQKIGFISQKINTEEHKNNFFTGNRYLDYIAYMGCAPAIQFEASENNKQFCQVNILYFDSAKLIHSQTLARAPHCPDCQKPVKNWQQNKTGTTIHCDLCDSTSSIETFNWRNMAGYSRLFIEITDIFPKEALPQQLLLDKLSNITNTDWQYFYSCQ
;
A
#
# COMPACT_ATOMS: atom_id res chain seq x y z
N MET A 1 29.64 -5.47 -3.35
CA MET A 1 28.61 -4.59 -2.75
C MET A 1 27.33 -5.40 -2.72
N VAL A 2 26.90 -5.82 -1.53
CA VAL A 2 25.74 -6.69 -1.36
C VAL A 2 24.50 -5.86 -1.65
N ALA A 3 23.81 -6.15 -2.76
CA ALA A 3 22.46 -5.66 -2.99
C ALA A 3 21.60 -6.17 -1.82
N SER A 4 21.24 -5.28 -0.90
CA SER A 4 20.18 -5.56 0.06
C SER A 4 18.88 -5.60 -0.73
N ASN A 5 18.46 -6.80 -1.11
CA ASN A 5 17.18 -7.12 -1.78
C ASN A 5 15.99 -6.86 -0.83
N SER A 6 15.89 -5.66 -0.27
CA SER A 6 14.71 -5.25 0.47
C SER A 6 13.62 -4.90 -0.54
N HIS A 7 12.66 -5.80 -0.71
CA HIS A 7 11.48 -5.55 -1.54
C HIS A 7 10.57 -4.58 -0.81
N CYS A 8 10.71 -3.29 -1.14
CA CYS A 8 9.85 -2.23 -0.65
C CYS A 8 8.77 -1.90 -1.67
N SER A 9 7.57 -1.68 -1.18
CA SER A 9 6.43 -1.24 -1.99
C SER A 9 5.72 -0.06 -1.33
N LEU A 10 5.15 0.81 -2.17
CA LEU A 10 4.17 1.80 -1.78
C LEU A 10 2.79 1.16 -1.88
N PHE A 11 2.02 1.20 -0.79
CA PHE A 11 0.66 0.71 -0.74
C PHE A 11 -0.33 1.87 -0.64
N LEU A 12 -1.44 1.74 -1.35
CA LEU A 12 -2.62 2.58 -1.20
C LEU A 12 -3.76 1.70 -0.69
N CYS A 13 -4.55 2.20 0.25
CA CYS A 13 -5.75 1.52 0.71
C CYS A 13 -6.85 2.52 1.10
N PRO A 14 -8.12 2.10 1.07
CA PRO A 14 -9.20 2.89 1.64
C PRO A 14 -8.96 3.18 3.13
N LYS A 15 -9.31 4.39 3.59
CA LYS A 15 -9.34 4.71 5.03
C LYS A 15 -10.36 3.85 5.77
N GLN A 16 -11.44 3.48 5.10
CA GLN A 16 -12.42 2.53 5.62
C GLN A 16 -11.89 1.10 5.49
N TYR A 17 -11.38 0.52 6.58
CA TYR A 17 -10.70 -0.79 6.57
C TYR A 17 -11.57 -1.97 6.07
N ASN A 18 -12.89 -1.89 6.25
CA ASN A 18 -13.83 -2.92 5.81
C ASN A 18 -14.41 -2.65 4.41
N PHE A 19 -13.91 -1.63 3.70
CA PHE A 19 -14.29 -1.37 2.33
C PHE A 19 -14.09 -2.62 1.48
N SER A 20 -15.11 -2.98 0.72
CA SER A 20 -15.08 -4.13 -0.17
C SER A 20 -15.54 -3.68 -1.54
N ILE A 21 -14.79 -4.08 -2.56
CA ILE A 21 -15.18 -3.90 -3.95
C ILE A 21 -16.30 -4.92 -4.22
N LYS A 22 -17.53 -4.42 -4.34
CA LYS A 22 -18.68 -5.24 -4.74
C LYS A 22 -18.55 -5.73 -6.18
N ASP A 23 -17.85 -4.97 -7.03
CA ASP A 23 -17.72 -5.26 -8.44
C ASP A 23 -16.31 -4.90 -8.98
N PHE A 24 -15.45 -5.92 -9.07
CA PHE A 24 -14.12 -5.77 -9.70
C PHE A 24 -14.21 -5.46 -11.20
N SER A 25 -15.33 -5.82 -11.84
CA SER A 25 -15.55 -5.53 -13.25
C SER A 25 -15.75 -4.03 -13.52
N PHE A 26 -16.07 -3.24 -12.49
CA PHE A 26 -16.08 -1.78 -12.59
C PHE A 26 -14.75 -1.15 -12.15
N PHE A 27 -14.16 -1.64 -11.06
CA PHE A 27 -12.97 -1.03 -10.47
C PHE A 27 -11.75 -1.09 -11.40
N LEU A 28 -11.45 -2.25 -11.97
CA LEU A 28 -10.25 -2.41 -12.82
C LEU A 28 -10.34 -1.58 -14.11
N PRO A 29 -11.46 -1.60 -14.88
CA PRO A 29 -11.60 -0.72 -16.03
C PRO A 29 -11.57 0.77 -15.67
N ALA A 30 -12.04 1.16 -14.48
CA ALA A 30 -11.91 2.55 -14.04
C ALA A 30 -10.44 2.95 -13.83
N LEU A 31 -9.63 2.10 -13.20
CA LEU A 31 -8.18 2.33 -13.05
C LEU A 31 -7.45 2.38 -14.41
N GLN A 32 -7.85 1.53 -15.36
CA GLN A 32 -7.34 1.56 -16.74
C GLN A 32 -7.74 2.85 -17.46
N LYS A 33 -9.01 3.25 -17.34
CA LYS A 33 -9.56 4.45 -17.98
C LYS A 33 -8.87 5.74 -17.52
N ILE A 34 -8.48 5.82 -16.24
CA ILE A 34 -7.72 6.96 -15.75
C ILE A 34 -6.23 6.90 -16.14
N GLY A 35 -5.77 5.78 -16.73
CA GLY A 35 -4.39 5.59 -17.16
C GLY A 35 -3.43 5.28 -16.01
N PHE A 36 -3.92 4.77 -14.87
CA PHE A 36 -3.07 4.39 -13.74
C PHE A 36 -2.48 2.99 -13.91
N ILE A 37 -3.27 2.05 -14.42
CA ILE A 37 -2.83 0.70 -14.80
C ILE A 37 -3.06 0.44 -16.29
N SER A 38 -2.32 -0.52 -16.84
CA SER A 38 -2.35 -0.94 -18.25
C SER A 38 -2.88 -2.38 -18.36
N GLN A 39 -2.31 -3.18 -19.26
CA GLN A 39 -2.59 -4.59 -19.46
C GLN A 39 -2.21 -5.40 -18.22
N LYS A 40 -2.95 -6.48 -17.99
CA LYS A 40 -2.64 -7.47 -16.95
C LYS A 40 -1.35 -8.21 -17.34
N ILE A 41 -0.49 -8.46 -16.37
CA ILE A 41 0.71 -9.26 -16.54
C ILE A 41 0.30 -10.73 -16.49
N ASN A 42 0.52 -11.48 -17.57
CA ASN A 42 0.23 -12.90 -17.66
C ASN A 42 1.33 -13.71 -16.95
N THR A 43 1.39 -13.63 -15.61
CA THR A 43 2.32 -14.40 -14.78
C THR A 43 1.55 -15.27 -13.79
N GLU A 44 1.37 -16.54 -14.14
CA GLU A 44 0.62 -17.56 -13.40
C GLU A 44 -0.81 -17.16 -12.98
N GLU A 45 -1.66 -18.16 -12.81
CA GLU A 45 -3.05 -17.95 -12.40
C GLU A 45 -3.06 -17.31 -11.00
N HIS A 46 -3.96 -16.34 -10.78
CA HIS A 46 -4.27 -15.72 -9.47
C HIS A 46 -3.56 -14.42 -9.04
N LYS A 47 -2.69 -13.81 -9.84
CA LYS A 47 -2.15 -12.47 -9.50
C LYS A 47 -2.84 -11.35 -10.30
N ASN A 48 -3.43 -10.38 -9.59
CA ASN A 48 -4.00 -9.16 -10.17
C ASN A 48 -2.89 -8.13 -10.38
N ASN A 49 -1.90 -8.49 -11.20
CA ASN A 49 -0.72 -7.68 -11.48
C ASN A 49 -0.90 -6.99 -12.82
N PHE A 50 -0.52 -5.72 -12.89
CA PHE A 50 -0.68 -4.87 -14.06
C PHE A 50 0.59 -4.09 -14.33
N PHE A 51 0.87 -3.86 -15.60
CA PHE A 51 1.83 -2.83 -15.99
C PHE A 51 1.31 -1.45 -15.58
N THR A 52 2.22 -0.51 -15.39
CA THR A 52 1.85 0.89 -15.17
C THR A 52 1.14 1.47 -16.39
N GLY A 53 0.15 2.33 -16.15
CA GLY A 53 -0.56 3.02 -17.22
C GLY A 53 0.21 4.23 -17.77
N ASN A 54 -0.21 4.73 -18.92
CA ASN A 54 0.41 5.87 -19.60
C ASN A 54 0.38 7.19 -18.78
N ARG A 55 -0.47 7.29 -17.76
CA ARG A 55 -0.58 8.44 -16.86
C ARG A 55 -0.02 8.15 -15.46
N TYR A 56 0.69 7.03 -15.27
CA TYR A 56 1.24 6.65 -13.98
C TYR A 56 2.09 7.75 -13.33
N LEU A 57 2.94 8.43 -14.11
CA LEU A 57 3.79 9.52 -13.61
C LEU A 57 3.01 10.81 -13.27
N ASP A 58 1.78 10.97 -13.76
CA ASP A 58 0.87 12.03 -13.31
C ASP A 58 0.33 11.74 -11.89
N TYR A 59 0.41 10.48 -11.46
CA TYR A 59 -0.20 9.99 -10.24
C TYR A 59 0.82 9.68 -9.14
N ILE A 60 2.05 9.33 -9.51
CA ILE A 60 3.13 9.01 -8.58
C ILE A 60 4.29 9.98 -8.82
N ALA A 61 4.61 10.77 -7.81
CA ALA A 61 5.74 11.70 -7.83
C ALA A 61 6.97 11.02 -7.24
N TYR A 62 8.02 10.86 -8.03
CA TYR A 62 9.32 10.37 -7.56
C TYR A 62 10.21 11.52 -7.11
N MET A 63 10.86 11.33 -5.97
CA MET A 63 11.74 12.30 -5.33
C MET A 63 13.18 12.04 -5.81
N GLY A 64 13.71 12.93 -6.65
CA GLY A 64 15.07 12.85 -7.19
C GLY A 64 15.16 13.33 -8.63
N CYS A 65 16.37 13.65 -9.10
CA CYS A 65 16.57 14.28 -10.41
C CYS A 65 16.49 13.30 -11.60
N ALA A 66 16.60 11.99 -11.36
CA ALA A 66 16.53 10.94 -12.39
C ALA A 66 16.38 9.54 -11.75
N PRO A 67 15.18 9.15 -11.27
CA PRO A 67 14.97 7.80 -10.77
C PRO A 67 15.06 6.80 -11.93
N ALA A 68 15.90 5.78 -11.79
CA ALA A 68 16.08 4.73 -12.80
C ALA A 68 14.92 3.71 -12.72
N ILE A 69 13.69 4.18 -12.97
CA ILE A 69 12.49 3.34 -12.86
C ILE A 69 12.41 2.44 -14.09
N GLN A 70 12.37 1.14 -13.85
CA GLN A 70 12.11 0.16 -14.90
C GLN A 70 10.60 -0.10 -14.93
N PHE A 71 9.93 0.23 -16.04
CA PHE A 71 8.50 -0.03 -16.24
C PHE A 71 8.23 -1.33 -17.01
N GLU A 72 9.28 -1.92 -17.58
CA GLU A 72 9.22 -3.15 -18.37
C GLU A 72 10.26 -4.13 -17.83
N ALA A 73 9.95 -5.41 -17.91
CA ALA A 73 10.94 -6.45 -17.65
C ALA A 73 12.03 -6.39 -18.71
N SER A 74 13.29 -6.44 -18.30
CA SER A 74 14.42 -6.64 -19.22
C SER A 74 14.93 -8.07 -19.12
N GLU A 75 15.65 -8.54 -20.15
CA GLU A 75 16.26 -9.88 -20.15
C GLU A 75 17.18 -10.11 -18.92
N ASN A 76 17.79 -9.02 -18.41
CA ASN A 76 18.72 -9.04 -17.29
C ASN A 76 18.11 -8.65 -15.93
N ASN A 77 16.93 -8.03 -15.91
CA ASN A 77 16.23 -7.66 -14.68
C ASN A 77 14.72 -7.89 -14.80
N LYS A 78 14.25 -8.90 -14.07
CA LYS A 78 12.81 -9.22 -13.96
C LYS A 78 12.09 -8.35 -12.92
N GLN A 79 12.83 -7.55 -12.14
CA GLN A 79 12.23 -6.61 -11.19
C GLN A 79 11.98 -5.27 -11.90
N PHE A 80 10.71 -4.92 -12.03
CA PHE A 80 10.24 -3.67 -12.60
C PHE A 80 9.04 -3.18 -11.79
N CYS A 81 8.69 -1.91 -11.93
CA CYS A 81 7.55 -1.30 -11.27
C CYS A 81 6.25 -1.86 -11.86
N GLN A 82 5.49 -2.59 -11.03
CA GLN A 82 4.18 -3.12 -11.35
C GLN A 82 3.17 -2.67 -10.31
N VAL A 83 1.90 -2.68 -10.70
CA VAL A 83 0.77 -2.39 -9.82
C VAL A 83 0.02 -3.69 -9.53
N ASN A 84 -0.05 -4.09 -8.27
CA ASN A 84 -0.79 -5.27 -7.83
C ASN A 84 -2.05 -4.88 -7.06
N ILE A 85 -3.18 -5.51 -7.37
CA ILE A 85 -4.43 -5.30 -6.64
C ILE A 85 -4.66 -6.46 -5.68
N LEU A 86 -4.46 -6.22 -4.39
CA LEU A 86 -4.63 -7.22 -3.34
C LEU A 86 -6.01 -7.07 -2.71
N TYR A 87 -6.72 -8.19 -2.60
CA TYR A 87 -8.03 -8.24 -1.97
C TYR A 87 -8.14 -9.41 -1.00
N PHE A 88 -8.78 -9.17 0.13
CA PHE A 88 -8.97 -10.14 1.20
C PHE A 88 -10.41 -10.13 1.71
N ASP A 89 -10.95 -11.29 2.06
CA ASP A 89 -12.31 -11.41 2.63
C ASP A 89 -12.46 -10.70 3.99
N SER A 90 -11.35 -10.61 4.73
CA SER A 90 -11.23 -9.91 6.01
C SER A 90 -10.05 -8.94 5.97
N ALA A 91 -10.15 -7.85 6.73
CA ALA A 91 -9.11 -6.84 6.74
C ALA A 91 -7.79 -7.43 7.25
N LYS A 92 -6.70 -7.09 6.57
CA LYS A 92 -5.35 -7.52 6.89
C LYS A 92 -4.50 -6.33 7.26
N LEU A 93 -3.60 -6.52 8.21
CA LEU A 93 -2.55 -5.56 8.52
C LEU A 93 -1.35 -5.89 7.64
N ILE A 94 -1.01 -4.99 6.72
CA ILE A 94 0.28 -5.03 6.02
C ILE A 94 1.17 -4.01 6.72
N HIS A 95 2.35 -4.43 7.15
CA HIS A 95 3.33 -3.57 7.81
C HIS A 95 4.75 -3.92 7.36
N SER A 96 5.64 -2.94 7.41
CA SER A 96 7.06 -3.17 7.17
C SER A 96 7.64 -4.15 8.20
N GLN A 97 8.45 -5.11 7.76
CA GLN A 97 9.17 -6.04 8.63
C GLN A 97 10.55 -5.49 9.00
N THR A 98 11.24 -4.89 8.02
CA THR A 98 12.62 -4.40 8.17
C THR A 98 12.69 -2.95 8.64
N LEU A 99 11.71 -2.12 8.30
CA LEU A 99 11.63 -0.70 8.69
C LEU A 99 10.43 -0.42 9.61
N ALA A 100 10.01 -1.43 10.39
CA ALA A 100 8.90 -1.33 11.32
C ALA A 100 9.10 -0.17 12.30
N ARG A 101 8.07 0.66 12.46
CA ARG A 101 8.01 1.68 13.52
C ARG A 101 6.85 1.35 14.45
N ALA A 102 7.06 1.53 15.75
CA ALA A 102 5.98 1.41 16.72
C ALA A 102 4.85 2.39 16.38
N PRO A 103 3.61 1.91 16.23
CA PRO A 103 2.46 2.79 16.01
C PRO A 103 2.18 3.60 17.27
N HIS A 104 1.57 4.78 17.11
CA HIS A 104 1.12 5.56 18.27
C HIS A 104 -0.29 5.14 18.67
N CYS A 105 -0.50 4.95 19.98
CA CYS A 105 -1.80 4.67 20.57
C CYS A 105 -2.77 5.84 20.30
N PRO A 106 -4.03 5.58 19.90
CA PRO A 106 -5.01 6.65 19.68
C PRO A 106 -5.34 7.43 20.97
N ASP A 107 -5.25 6.80 22.13
CA ASP A 107 -5.64 7.41 23.41
C ASP A 107 -4.51 8.25 24.03
N CYS A 108 -3.33 7.66 24.22
CA CYS A 108 -2.20 8.37 24.84
C CYS A 108 -1.20 8.98 23.86
N GLN A 109 -1.34 8.72 22.56
CA GLN A 109 -0.45 9.21 21.48
C GLN A 109 1.03 8.78 21.61
N LYS A 110 1.35 7.90 22.56
CA LYS A 110 2.71 7.37 22.75
C LYS A 110 2.96 6.14 21.87
N PRO A 111 4.22 5.89 21.47
CA PRO A 111 4.57 4.70 20.70
C PRO A 111 4.37 3.41 21.50
N VAL A 112 3.62 2.45 20.95
CA VAL A 112 3.40 1.13 21.55
C VAL A 112 4.45 0.16 21.01
N LYS A 113 5.57 0.01 21.73
CA LYS A 113 6.72 -0.78 21.25
C LYS A 113 6.41 -2.27 21.11
N ASN A 114 5.64 -2.84 22.04
CA ASN A 114 5.30 -4.26 22.08
C ASN A 114 4.00 -4.59 21.31
N TRP A 115 3.56 -3.71 20.41
CA TRP A 115 2.27 -3.85 19.72
C TRP A 115 2.07 -5.20 19.03
N GLN A 116 3.14 -5.85 18.54
CA GLN A 116 3.05 -7.16 17.88
C GLN A 116 2.64 -8.28 18.82
N GLN A 117 3.08 -8.22 20.08
CA GLN A 117 2.75 -9.20 21.12
C GLN A 117 1.34 -8.92 21.68
N ASN A 118 0.98 -7.63 21.72
CA ASN A 118 -0.27 -7.16 22.30
C ASN A 118 -1.41 -7.02 21.28
N LYS A 119 -1.21 -7.48 20.04
CA LYS A 119 -2.24 -7.45 19.00
C LYS A 119 -3.08 -8.72 19.02
N THR A 120 -4.38 -8.55 18.82
CA THR A 120 -5.29 -9.61 18.41
C THR A 120 -5.47 -9.56 16.88
N GLY A 121 -6.52 -10.20 16.35
CA GLY A 121 -6.88 -10.08 14.93
C GLY A 121 -7.37 -8.69 14.52
N THR A 122 -7.88 -7.88 15.46
CA THR A 122 -8.55 -6.60 15.18
C THR A 122 -8.20 -5.47 16.14
N THR A 123 -7.56 -5.76 17.28
CA THR A 123 -7.23 -4.75 18.31
C THR A 123 -5.77 -4.83 18.75
N ILE A 124 -5.27 -3.77 19.36
CA ILE A 124 -3.95 -3.72 20.03
C ILE A 124 -4.15 -3.13 21.42
N HIS A 125 -3.54 -3.78 22.41
CA HIS A 125 -3.46 -3.28 23.79
C HIS A 125 -2.22 -2.38 24.00
N CYS A 126 -2.40 -1.25 24.67
CA CYS A 126 -1.35 -0.30 24.97
C CYS A 126 -0.85 -0.43 26.42
N ASP A 127 0.36 -0.95 26.61
CA ASP A 127 1.00 -1.11 27.94
C ASP A 127 1.23 0.21 28.71
N LEU A 128 1.11 1.37 28.04
CA LEU A 128 1.42 2.68 28.63
C LEU A 128 0.19 3.37 29.24
N CYS A 129 -1.00 3.14 28.70
CA CYS A 129 -2.24 3.75 29.19
C CYS A 129 -3.36 2.73 29.41
N ASP A 130 -3.05 1.44 29.29
CA ASP A 130 -3.95 0.31 29.53
C ASP A 130 -5.18 0.26 28.60
N SER A 131 -5.24 1.11 27.58
CA SER A 131 -6.33 1.12 26.61
C SER A 131 -6.17 0.02 25.56
N THR A 132 -7.31 -0.47 25.07
CA THR A 132 -7.36 -1.42 23.95
C THR A 132 -8.17 -0.81 22.84
N SER A 133 -7.55 -0.65 21.67
CA SER A 133 -8.14 0.09 20.56
C SER A 133 -8.00 -0.70 19.25
N SER A 134 -8.88 -0.44 18.29
CA SER A 134 -8.90 -1.17 17.01
C SER A 134 -7.67 -0.84 16.16
N ILE A 135 -7.14 -1.81 15.42
CA ILE A 135 -5.88 -1.68 14.64
C ILE A 135 -5.93 -0.48 13.68
N GLU A 136 -7.07 -0.21 13.05
CA GLU A 136 -7.26 0.90 12.11
C GLU A 136 -7.12 2.29 12.73
N THR A 137 -7.31 2.41 14.05
CA THR A 137 -7.27 3.69 14.77
C THR A 137 -5.86 4.10 15.18
N PHE A 138 -4.91 3.16 15.14
CA PHE A 138 -3.52 3.45 15.47
C PHE A 138 -2.87 4.31 14.39
N ASN A 139 -2.02 5.25 14.81
CA ASN A 139 -1.21 6.01 13.87
C ASN A 139 0.04 5.19 13.49
N TRP A 140 -0.02 4.57 12.32
CA TRP A 140 1.03 3.72 11.76
C TRP A 140 2.17 4.51 11.09
N ARG A 141 2.12 5.84 11.08
CA ARG A 141 3.19 6.72 10.57
C ARG A 141 3.62 6.38 9.14
N ASN A 142 2.66 6.01 8.30
CA ASN A 142 2.84 5.56 6.92
C ASN A 142 3.76 4.32 6.78
N MET A 143 3.81 3.45 7.79
CA MET A 143 4.59 2.20 7.79
C MET A 143 3.74 0.93 7.89
N ALA A 144 2.42 1.09 7.92
CA ALA A 144 1.46 0.01 7.84
C ALA A 144 0.08 0.53 7.42
N GLY A 145 -0.78 -0.39 6.98
CA GLY A 145 -2.19 -0.14 6.73
C GLY A 145 -3.03 -1.37 7.05
N TYR A 146 -4.26 -1.13 7.50
CA TYR A 146 -5.24 -2.17 7.82
C TYR A 146 -6.45 -2.03 6.90
N SER A 147 -6.64 -2.97 5.98
CA SER A 147 -7.74 -2.91 5.01
C SER A 147 -8.00 -4.28 4.36
N ARG A 148 -9.13 -4.40 3.66
CA ARG A 148 -9.43 -5.54 2.78
C ARG A 148 -8.88 -5.36 1.37
N LEU A 149 -8.68 -4.11 0.94
CA LEU A 149 -8.23 -3.76 -0.40
C LEU A 149 -6.93 -2.99 -0.32
N PHE A 150 -5.97 -3.40 -1.14
CA PHE A 150 -4.74 -2.66 -1.35
C PHE A 150 -4.41 -2.56 -2.83
N ILE A 151 -3.85 -1.42 -3.21
CA ILE A 151 -3.08 -1.25 -4.43
C ILE A 151 -1.62 -1.21 -3.99
N GLU A 152 -0.86 -2.23 -4.34
CA GLU A 152 0.58 -2.27 -4.16
C GLU A 152 1.26 -1.74 -5.42
N ILE A 153 2.24 -0.86 -5.24
CA ILE A 153 3.14 -0.41 -6.28
C ILE A 153 4.53 -0.87 -5.88
N THR A 154 5.08 -1.81 -6.63
CA THR A 154 6.36 -2.45 -6.28
C THR A 154 7.55 -1.57 -6.66
N ASP A 155 8.71 -1.90 -6.09
CA ASP A 155 9.99 -1.26 -6.39
C ASP A 155 9.99 0.24 -6.03
N ILE A 156 9.44 0.53 -4.84
CA ILE A 156 9.42 1.89 -4.26
C ILE A 156 9.92 1.82 -2.82
N PHE A 157 11.07 2.43 -2.56
CA PHE A 157 11.55 2.62 -1.19
C PHE A 157 10.78 3.73 -0.47
N PRO A 158 10.71 3.68 0.88
CA PRO A 158 10.03 4.73 1.64
C PRO A 158 10.57 6.12 1.32
N LYS A 159 9.64 7.04 1.00
CA LYS A 159 9.90 8.43 0.59
C LYS A 159 10.56 8.62 -0.78
N GLU A 160 10.85 7.54 -1.50
CA GLU A 160 11.35 7.63 -2.88
C GLU A 160 10.24 8.10 -3.82
N ALA A 161 9.01 7.62 -3.61
CA ALA A 161 7.86 8.07 -4.37
C ALA A 161 6.65 8.32 -3.46
N LEU A 162 5.82 9.26 -3.86
CA LEU A 162 4.61 9.67 -3.15
C LEU A 162 3.42 9.63 -4.11
N PRO A 163 2.25 9.13 -3.67
CA PRO A 163 1.03 9.31 -4.44
C PRO A 163 0.65 10.79 -4.44
N GLN A 164 0.40 11.32 -5.63
CA GLN A 164 -0.11 12.67 -5.80
C GLN A 164 -1.57 12.72 -5.36
N GLN A 165 -2.01 13.88 -4.85
CA GLN A 165 -3.40 14.09 -4.43
C GLN A 165 -4.39 13.75 -5.55
N LEU A 166 -4.02 14.03 -6.80
CA LEU A 166 -4.81 13.69 -7.98
C LEU A 166 -5.17 12.19 -8.05
N LEU A 167 -4.25 11.29 -7.69
CA LEU A 167 -4.54 9.85 -7.65
C LEU A 167 -5.54 9.53 -6.54
N LEU A 168 -5.32 10.06 -5.35
CA LEU A 168 -6.18 9.83 -4.19
C LEU A 168 -7.61 10.33 -4.47
N ASP A 169 -7.76 11.48 -5.12
CA ASP A 169 -9.05 12.03 -5.52
C ASP A 169 -9.73 11.14 -6.57
N LYS A 170 -8.99 10.63 -7.57
CA LYS A 170 -9.55 9.69 -8.56
C LYS A 170 -10.02 8.40 -7.91
N LEU A 171 -9.21 7.81 -7.04
CA LEU A 171 -9.58 6.61 -6.29
C LEU A 171 -10.81 6.85 -5.41
N SER A 172 -10.85 7.99 -4.73
CA SER A 172 -11.98 8.36 -3.87
C SER A 172 -13.26 8.55 -4.67
N ASN A 173 -13.19 9.16 -5.85
CA ASN A 173 -14.35 9.28 -6.75
C ASN A 173 -14.81 7.93 -7.31
N ILE A 174 -13.90 7.01 -7.63
CA ILE A 174 -14.24 5.67 -8.14
C ILE A 174 -14.91 4.82 -7.06
N THR A 175 -14.48 4.97 -5.80
CA THR A 175 -14.87 4.07 -4.70
C THR A 175 -15.80 4.69 -3.67
N ASN A 176 -16.05 5.99 -3.76
CA ASN A 176 -16.82 6.78 -2.81
C ASN A 176 -16.30 6.63 -1.35
N THR A 177 -14.99 6.55 -1.18
CA THR A 177 -14.32 6.49 0.13
C THR A 177 -12.94 7.12 0.03
N ASP A 178 -12.48 7.76 1.11
CA ASP A 178 -11.14 8.33 1.16
C ASP A 178 -10.05 7.24 1.07
N TRP A 179 -8.91 7.62 0.51
CA TRP A 179 -7.72 6.76 0.44
C TRP A 179 -6.57 7.29 1.29
N GLN A 180 -5.70 6.39 1.71
CA GLN A 180 -4.45 6.65 2.40
C GLN A 180 -3.34 5.79 1.81
N TYR A 181 -2.10 6.06 2.22
CA TYR A 181 -0.94 5.32 1.74
C TYR A 181 0.04 5.00 2.87
N PHE A 182 0.85 3.96 2.65
CA PHE A 182 1.93 3.57 3.54
C PHE A 182 3.01 2.82 2.76
N TYR A 183 4.16 2.64 3.38
CA TYR A 183 5.24 1.83 2.83
C TYR A 183 5.40 0.54 3.63
N SER A 184 5.77 -0.54 2.94
CA SER A 184 6.16 -1.78 3.58
C SER A 184 7.37 -2.35 2.88
N CYS A 185 8.38 -2.73 3.65
CA CYS A 185 9.57 -3.43 3.19
C CYS A 185 9.60 -4.80 3.85
N GLN A 186 9.73 -5.84 3.03
CA GLN A 186 9.92 -7.21 3.51
C GLN A 186 11.39 -7.50 3.77
#